data_AF-E0W066-F1
#
_entry.id   AF-E0W066-F1
#
_cell.length_a   1.000
_cell.length_b   1.000
_cell.length_c   1.000
_cell.angle_alpha   90.00
_cell.angle_beta   90.00
_cell.angle_gamma   90.00
#
_symmetry.space_group_name_H-M   'P 1'
#
loop_
_entity.id
_entity.type
_entity.pdbx_description
1 polymer ?
#
loop_
_entity_poly.entity_id
_entity_poly.type
_entity_poly.pdbx_seq_one_letter_code
_entity_poly.pdbx_strand_id
1 'polypeptide(L)'
;MTIYYYLDVDFIIENNKVEVDIYKLKQIITSCVRKLFGEAGVGNQVDILKYEASTGQIILRCFRDFYVKLRSSLSFGSEFDDIHYSFYVKKASASILTLLSNNKLYKF
;
A
#
# COMPACT_ATOMS: atom_id res chain seq x y z
N MET A 1 -4.75 -18.99 13.41
CA MET A 1 -5.38 -18.02 12.49
C MET A 1 -4.45 -16.81 12.38
N THR A 2 -4.07 -16.41 11.17
CA THR A 2 -3.18 -15.24 10.98
C THR A 2 -3.96 -13.94 11.15
N ILE A 3 -3.53 -13.13 12.10
CA ILE A 3 -4.17 -11.86 12.50
C ILE A 3 -3.87 -10.74 11.48
N TYR A 4 -2.72 -10.84 10.81
CA TYR A 4 -2.23 -9.84 9.86
C TYR A 4 -2.27 -10.32 8.41
N TYR A 5 -2.35 -9.35 7.51
CA TYR A 5 -2.26 -9.52 6.07
C TYR A 5 -1.24 -8.54 5.51
N TYR A 6 -0.44 -9.01 4.55
CA TYR A 6 0.64 -8.25 3.95
C TYR A 6 0.33 -7.97 2.48
N LEU A 7 0.63 -6.76 2.02
CA LEU A 7 0.45 -6.33 0.65
C LEU A 7 1.78 -5.83 0.11
N ASP A 8 2.13 -6.31 -1.08
CA ASP A 8 3.20 -5.76 -1.91
C ASP A 8 2.55 -4.81 -2.93
N VAL A 9 2.89 -3.54 -2.81
CA VAL A 9 2.24 -2.44 -3.52
C VAL A 9 3.30 -1.57 -4.18
N ASP A 10 3.11 -1.28 -5.45
CA ASP A 10 3.86 -0.25 -6.15
C ASP A 10 3.15 1.08 -6.02
N PHE A 11 3.91 2.10 -5.67
CA PHE A 11 3.49 3.48 -5.71
C PHE A 11 4.09 4.14 -6.94
N ILE A 12 3.21 4.45 -7.90
CA ILE A 12 3.57 5.05 -9.18
C ILE A 12 3.16 6.51 -9.10
N ILE A 13 4.10 7.40 -9.40
CA ILE A 13 3.89 8.84 -9.44
C ILE A 13 3.98 9.26 -10.91
N GLU A 14 3.00 10.00 -11.41
CA GLU A 14 3.02 10.44 -12.81
C GLU A 14 4.17 11.44 -13.07
N ASN A 15 4.44 12.30 -12.09
CA ASN A 15 5.62 13.16 -12.06
C ASN A 15 6.79 12.44 -11.38
N ASN A 16 7.50 11.62 -12.17
CA ASN A 16 8.67 10.80 -11.80
C ASN A 16 9.88 11.54 -11.19
N LYS A 17 9.74 12.84 -10.86
CA LYS A 17 10.78 13.71 -10.30
C LYS A 17 10.68 13.92 -8.79
N VAL A 18 9.59 13.48 -8.16
CA VAL A 18 9.36 13.70 -6.73
C VAL A 18 9.66 12.42 -5.96
N GLU A 19 10.80 12.39 -5.28
CA GLU A 19 11.03 11.40 -4.23
C GLU A 19 10.06 11.71 -3.07
N VAL A 20 9.22 10.73 -2.72
CA VAL A 20 8.23 10.88 -1.67
C VAL A 20 8.81 10.34 -0.37
N ASP A 21 8.92 11.21 0.64
CA ASP A 21 9.36 10.78 1.95
C ASP A 21 8.35 9.80 2.59
N ILE A 22 8.85 8.91 3.46
CA ILE A 22 8.06 7.90 4.18
C ILE A 22 6.92 8.56 4.96
N TYR A 23 7.18 9.73 5.55
CA TYR A 23 6.15 10.48 6.27
C TYR A 23 5.02 10.95 5.36
N LYS A 24 5.36 11.49 4.17
CA LYS A 24 4.38 11.94 3.18
C LYS A 24 3.59 10.76 2.61
N LEU A 25 4.25 9.63 2.36
CA LEU A 25 3.59 8.39 1.96
C LEU A 25 2.57 7.93 3.01
N LYS A 26 2.94 7.94 4.29
CA LYS A 26 2.02 7.57 5.38
C LYS A 26 0.82 8.50 5.44
N GLN A 27 1.01 9.80 5.23
CA GLN A 27 -0.09 10.77 5.15
C GLN A 27 -1.01 10.49 3.96
N ILE A 28 -0.45 10.18 2.78
CA ILE A 28 -1.22 9.81 1.59
C ILE A 28 -2.09 8.59 1.87
N ILE A 29 -1.52 7.51 2.39
CA ILE A 29 -2.27 6.28 2.71
C ILE A 29 -3.38 6.56 3.72
N THR A 30 -3.07 7.33 4.77
CA THR A 30 -4.06 7.71 5.79
C THR A 30 -5.18 8.56 5.18
N SER A 31 -4.85 9.47 4.27
CA SER A 31 -5.81 10.30 3.54
C SER A 31 -6.72 9.45 2.63
N CYS A 32 -6.16 8.47 1.89
CA CYS A 32 -6.96 7.55 1.08
C CYS A 32 -7.97 6.75 1.91
N VAL A 33 -7.53 6.27 3.07
CA VAL A 33 -8.41 5.55 4.01
C VAL A 33 -9.48 6.50 4.56
N ARG A 34 -9.10 7.71 4.97
CA ARG A 34 -10.04 8.73 5.47
C ARG A 34 -11.08 9.11 4.43
N LYS A 35 -10.69 9.32 3.17
CA LYS A 35 -11.61 9.70 2.08
C LYS A 35 -12.71 8.67 1.85
N LEU A 36 -12.42 7.38 1.99
CA LEU A 36 -13.37 6.30 1.72
C LEU A 36 -14.10 5.76 2.96
N PHE A 37 -13.43 5.69 4.11
CA PHE A 37 -13.95 5.04 5.32
C PHE A 37 -14.03 5.99 6.53
N GLY A 38 -13.70 7.28 6.36
CA GLY A 38 -13.73 8.28 7.43
C GLY A 38 -12.71 8.01 8.55
N GLU A 39 -12.94 8.63 9.71
CA GLU A 39 -12.06 8.47 10.89
C GLU A 39 -12.08 7.04 11.46
N ALA A 40 -13.20 6.32 11.32
CA ALA A 40 -13.31 4.92 11.74
C ALA A 40 -12.36 4.00 10.95
N GLY A 41 -12.07 4.34 9.69
CA GLY A 41 -11.07 3.65 8.87
C GLY A 41 -9.64 3.92 9.35
N VAL A 42 -9.33 5.18 9.65
CA VAL A 42 -8.00 5.64 10.08
C VAL A 42 -7.57 5.06 11.42
N GLY A 43 -8.53 4.75 12.31
CA GLY A 43 -8.24 4.10 13.59
C GLY A 43 -7.63 2.70 13.46
N ASN A 44 -7.67 2.07 12.27
CA ASN A 44 -7.03 0.78 12.05
C ASN A 44 -5.53 0.95 11.80
N GLN A 45 -4.73 0.11 12.46
CA GLN A 45 -3.28 0.14 12.31
C GLN A 45 -2.87 -0.36 10.93
N VAL A 46 -2.24 0.53 10.15
CA VAL A 46 -1.55 0.22 8.90
C VAL A 46 -0.09 0.56 9.06
N ASP A 47 0.76 -0.46 8.96
CA ASP A 47 2.20 -0.30 9.09
C ASP A 47 2.89 -0.43 7.73
N ILE A 48 3.90 0.41 7.48
CA ILE A 48 4.78 0.31 6.33
C ILE A 48 6.02 -0.47 6.77
N LEU A 49 6.22 -1.67 6.24
CA LEU A 49 7.33 -2.55 6.60
C LEU A 49 8.58 -2.30 5.77
N LYS A 50 8.39 -1.94 4.50
CA LYS A 50 9.46 -1.62 3.57
C LYS A 50 8.99 -0.50 2.67
N TYR A 51 9.85 0.48 2.47
CA TYR A 51 9.68 1.54 1.48
C TYR A 51 10.98 1.70 0.72
N GLU A 52 10.91 1.61 -0.60
CA GLU A 52 12.05 1.80 -1.50
C GLU A 52 11.74 2.97 -2.44
N ALA A 53 12.28 4.16 -2.12
CA ALA A 53 12.00 5.38 -2.88
C ALA A 53 12.44 5.28 -4.35
N SER A 54 13.52 4.55 -4.62
CA SER A 54 14.08 4.36 -5.97
C SER A 54 13.15 3.60 -6.93
N THR A 55 12.33 2.69 -6.41
CA THR A 55 11.45 1.84 -7.22
C THR A 55 9.97 2.06 -6.94
N GLY A 56 9.62 2.84 -5.90
CA GLY A 56 8.26 3.00 -5.42
C GLY A 56 7.67 1.74 -4.79
N GLN A 57 8.47 0.72 -4.46
CA GLN A 57 7.99 -0.53 -3.86
C GLN A 57 7.70 -0.36 -2.37
N ILE A 58 6.53 -0.82 -1.95
CA ILE A 58 6.01 -0.68 -0.59
C ILE A 58 5.47 -2.02 -0.11
N ILE A 59 5.88 -2.44 1.08
CA ILE A 59 5.23 -3.55 1.78
C ILE A 59 4.38 -2.98 2.91
N LEU A 60 3.07 -3.18 2.83
CA LEU A 60 2.10 -2.77 3.84
C LEU A 60 1.66 -3.96 4.68
N ARG A 61 1.44 -3.71 5.97
CA ARG A 61 0.81 -4.65 6.90
C ARG A 61 -0.48 -4.05 7.45
N CYS A 62 -1.53 -4.85 7.47
CA CYS A 62 -2.80 -4.48 8.09
C CYS A 62 -3.43 -5.70 8.78
N PHE A 63 -4.46 -5.46 9.59
CA PHE A 63 -5.30 -6.54 10.11
C PHE A 63 -6.08 -7.20 8.97
N ARG A 64 -6.30 -8.52 9.08
CA ARG A 64 -7.02 -9.31 8.07
C ARG A 64 -8.40 -8.73 7.73
N ASP A 65 -9.13 -8.25 8.74
CA ASP A 65 -10.48 -7.71 8.55
C ASP A 65 -10.48 -6.33 7.88
N PHE A 66 -9.33 -5.65 7.92
CA PHE A 66 -9.14 -4.34 7.31
C PHE A 66 -8.55 -4.42 5.89
N TYR A 67 -8.05 -5.58 5.47
CA TYR A 67 -7.42 -5.78 4.17
C TYR A 67 -8.28 -5.32 2.98
N VAL A 68 -9.55 -5.71 2.95
CA VAL A 68 -10.45 -5.36 1.84
C VAL A 68 -10.65 -3.85 1.77
N LYS A 69 -10.84 -3.21 2.93
CA LYS A 69 -11.00 -1.75 3.03
C LYS A 69 -9.74 -1.03 2.58
N LEU A 70 -8.57 -1.44 3.08
CA LEU A 70 -7.29 -0.85 2.69
C LEU A 70 -7.06 -0.97 1.19
N ARG A 71 -7.32 -2.15 0.60
CA ARG A 71 -7.15 -2.37 -0.84
C ARG A 71 -8.07 -1.47 -1.66
N SER A 72 -9.35 -1.37 -1.30
CA SER A 72 -10.29 -0.46 -1.96
C SER A 72 -9.86 1.01 -1.85
N SER A 73 -9.35 1.42 -0.67
CA SER A 73 -8.81 2.77 -0.47
C SER A 73 -7.61 3.10 -1.34
N LEU A 74 -6.67 2.16 -1.44
CA LEU A 74 -5.47 2.35 -2.26
C LEU A 74 -5.82 2.44 -3.75
N SER A 75 -6.77 1.64 -4.24
CA SER A 75 -7.22 1.68 -5.64
C SER A 75 -7.94 2.98 -6.03
N PHE A 76 -8.49 3.72 -5.06
CA PHE A 76 -9.21 4.96 -5.32
C PHE A 76 -8.34 6.21 -5.17
N GLY A 77 -7.16 6.11 -4.56
CA GLY A 77 -6.27 7.24 -4.41
C GLY A 77 -5.72 7.69 -5.76
N SER A 78 -6.15 8.85 -6.24
CA SER A 78 -5.72 9.46 -7.50
C SER A 78 -4.88 10.74 -7.31
N GLU A 79 -5.17 11.51 -6.25
CA GLU A 79 -4.57 12.83 -6.07
C GLU A 79 -4.45 13.23 -4.59
N PHE A 80 -3.29 13.81 -4.24
CA PHE A 80 -3.00 14.39 -2.95
C PHE A 80 -1.93 15.47 -3.12
N ASP A 81 -2.25 16.71 -2.72
CA ASP A 81 -1.28 17.83 -2.68
C ASP A 81 -0.68 18.14 -4.07
N ASP A 82 -1.53 18.22 -5.10
CA ASP A 82 -1.18 18.38 -6.53
C ASP A 82 -0.29 17.26 -7.13
N ILE A 83 -0.05 16.18 -6.38
CA ILE A 83 0.67 15.01 -6.86
C ILE A 83 -0.36 13.95 -7.29
N HIS A 84 -0.31 13.62 -8.58
CA HIS A 84 -1.06 12.51 -9.16
C HIS A 84 -0.29 11.22 -8.91
N TYR A 85 -0.93 10.29 -8.20
CA TYR A 85 -0.33 9.00 -7.86
C TYR A 85 -1.32 7.88 -8.13
N SER A 86 -0.77 6.68 -8.28
CA SER A 86 -1.53 5.45 -8.43
C SER A 86 -0.86 4.34 -7.63
N PHE A 87 -1.66 3.63 -6.83
CA PHE A 87 -1.21 2.44 -6.13
C PHE A 87 -1.57 1.20 -6.93
N TYR A 88 -0.58 0.36 -7.20
CA TYR A 88 -0.77 -0.93 -7.86
C TYR A 88 -0.41 -2.07 -6.91
N VAL A 89 -1.41 -2.84 -6.48
CA VAL A 89 -1.21 -4.00 -5.60
C VAL A 89 -0.72 -5.19 -6.42
N LYS A 90 0.58 -5.52 -6.34
CA LYS A 90 1.19 -6.65 -7.04
C LYS A 90 0.76 -7.98 -6.46
N LYS A 91 0.90 -8.11 -5.14
CA LYS A 91 0.67 -9.36 -4.41
C LYS A 91 0.08 -9.06 -3.04
N ALA A 92 -0.67 -10.02 -2.51
CA ALA A 92 -1.10 -9.96 -1.12
C ALA A 92 -1.10 -11.37 -0.53
N SER A 93 -0.63 -11.51 0.70
CA SER A 93 -0.51 -12.80 1.38
C SER A 93 -0.62 -12.66 2.89
N ALA A 94 -1.07 -13.73 3.55
CA ALA A 94 -1.09 -13.83 5.01
C ALA A 94 0.30 -14.10 5.62
N SER A 95 1.29 -14.48 4.80
CA SER A 95 2.66 -14.74 5.22
C SER A 95 3.63 -13.88 4.41
N ILE A 96 4.55 -13.19 5.12
CA ILE A 96 5.56 -12.37 4.47
C ILE A 96 6.54 -13.21 3.66
N LEU A 97 6.83 -14.44 4.11
CA LEU A 97 7.70 -15.36 3.39
C LEU A 97 7.08 -15.75 2.04
N THR A 98 5.77 -16.02 2.02
CA THR A 98 5.04 -16.33 0.78
C THR A 98 4.91 -15.10 -0.12
N LEU A 99 4.81 -13.89 0.46
CA LEU A 99 4.79 -12.64 -0.30
C LEU A 99 6.10 -12.39 -1.04
N LEU A 100 7.22 -12.57 -0.33
CA LEU A 100 8.58 -12.44 -0.87
C LEU A 100 8.95 -13.59 -1.79
N SER A 101 8.35 -14.77 -1.58
CA SER A 101 8.53 -15.92 -2.46
C SER A 101 8.06 -15.57 -3.87
N ASN A 102 9.02 -15.53 -4.78
CA ASN A 102 8.81 -15.07 -6.13
C ASN A 102 8.21 -16.21 -6.96
N ASN A 103 6.90 -16.16 -7.26
CA ASN A 103 6.28 -17.13 -8.17
C ASN A 103 6.65 -16.92 -9.67
N LYS A 104 7.74 -16.19 -9.97
CA LYS A 104 8.31 -16.07 -11.34
C LYS A 104 9.09 -17.32 -11.78
N LEU A 105 8.70 -18.51 -11.30
CA LEU A 105 9.14 -19.79 -11.87
C LEU A 105 8.16 -20.34 -12.92
N TYR A 106 7.04 -19.66 -13.17
CA TYR A 106 6.23 -19.88 -14.37
C TYR A 106 6.73 -18.97 -15.50
N LYS A 107 7.84 -19.38 -16.14
CA LYS A 107 8.15 -18.92 -17.50
C LYS A 107 7.30 -19.78 -18.45
N PHE A 108 6.40 -19.14 -19.20
CA PHE A 108 5.83 -19.73 -20.41
C PHE A 108 6.85 -19.63 -21.54
#